data_AF-A0A377XPA2-F1
#
_entry.id   AF-A0A377XPA2-F1
#
_cell.length_a   1.000
_cell.length_b   1.000
_cell.length_c   1.000
_cell.angle_alpha   90.00
_cell.angle_beta   90.00
_cell.angle_gamma   90.00
#
_symmetry.space_group_name_H-M   'P 1'
#
loop_
_entity.id
_entity.type
_entity.pdbx_description
1 polymer ?
#
loop_
_entity_poly.entity_id
_entity_poly.type
_entity_poly.pdbx_seq_one_letter_code
_entity_poly.pdbx_strand_id
1 'polypeptide(L)' 'MLAESGDADVKREMNIADYDAELWQAMEQEKVRQEEHIELIASENYTSPRVMQAQALS' A
#
# COMPACT_ATOMS: atom_id res chain seq x y z
N MET A 1 37.18 2.73 -18.05
CA MET A 1 35.89 2.00 -17.93
C MET A 1 35.50 2.05 -16.46
N LEU A 2 34.79 3.10 -16.06
CA LEU A 2 34.18 3.17 -14.74
C LEU A 2 32.85 2.41 -14.84
N ALA A 3 32.69 1.39 -14.02
CA ALA A 3 31.42 0.70 -13.88
C ALA A 3 30.45 1.63 -13.14
N GLU A 4 29.44 2.15 -13.85
CA GLU A 4 28.30 2.80 -13.21
C GLU A 4 27.42 1.71 -12.58
N SER A 5 27.75 1.34 -11.35
CA SER A 5 26.87 0.57 -10.46
C SER A 5 25.83 1.53 -9.87
N GLY A 6 24.77 1.83 -10.63
CA GLY A 6 23.82 2.90 -10.29
C GLY A 6 22.35 2.48 -10.14
N ASP A 7 21.99 1.19 -10.14
CA ASP A 7 20.57 0.80 -10.27
C ASP A 7 20.10 -0.32 -9.33
N ALA A 8 20.92 -0.71 -8.35
CA ALA A 8 20.70 -1.95 -7.60
C ALA A 8 20.01 -1.84 -6.22
N ASP A 9 19.61 -0.65 -5.75
CA ASP A 9 19.13 -0.53 -4.34
C ASP A 9 17.98 0.46 -4.08
N VAL A 10 17.19 0.83 -5.10
CA VAL A 10 16.04 1.75 -4.92
C VAL A 10 14.90 1.10 -4.13
N LYS A 11 14.80 -0.24 -4.11
CA LYS A 11 13.65 -0.94 -3.52
C LYS A 11 13.70 -1.16 -2.00
N ARG A 12 14.87 -1.01 -1.36
CA ARG A 12 15.00 -1.43 0.05
C ARG A 12 14.62 -0.37 1.08
N GLU A 13 14.47 0.90 0.68
CA GLU A 13 14.19 2.00 1.61
C GLU A 13 12.97 2.86 1.24
N MET A 14 12.23 2.52 0.17
CA MET A 14 11.08 3.33 -0.27
C MET A 14 9.77 2.70 0.18
N ASN A 15 9.15 3.28 1.21
CA ASN A 15 7.77 2.99 1.61
C ASN A 15 6.91 4.27 1.51
N ILE A 16 5.59 4.11 1.42
CA ILE A 16 4.66 5.23 1.25
C ILE A 16 4.66 6.15 2.48
N ALA A 17 4.79 5.59 3.69
CA ALA A 17 4.77 6.36 4.93
C ALA A 17 5.90 7.40 5.00
N ASP A 18 7.10 7.04 4.57
CA ASP A 18 8.27 7.93 4.58
C ASP A 18 8.31 8.86 3.35
N TYR A 19 7.72 8.46 2.22
CA TYR A 19 7.70 9.25 0.99
C TYR A 19 6.56 10.28 0.95
N ASP A 20 5.35 9.88 1.36
CA ASP A 20 4.13 10.68 1.31
C ASP A 20 3.25 10.42 2.54
N ALA A 21 3.49 11.22 3.59
CA ALA A 21 2.79 11.10 4.85
C ALA A 21 1.29 11.41 4.77
N GLU A 22 0.86 12.29 3.85
CA GLU A 22 -0.56 12.64 3.69
C GLU A 22 -1.33 11.48 3.05
N LEU A 23 -0.77 10.89 1.99
CA LEU A 23 -1.34 9.70 1.37
C LEU A 23 -1.39 8.53 2.36
N TRP A 24 -0.30 8.31 3.11
CA TRP A 24 -0.27 7.28 4.14
C TRP A 24 -1.35 7.46 5.21
N GLN A 25 -1.52 8.69 5.71
CA GLN A 25 -2.54 8.99 6.69
C GLN A 25 -3.96 8.74 6.14
N ALA A 26 -4.21 9.08 4.87
CA ALA A 26 -5.49 8.80 4.22
C ALA A 26 -5.76 7.29 4.07
N MET A 27 -4.74 6.50 3.70
CA MET A 27 -4.83 5.05 3.60
C MET A 27 -5.19 4.40 4.95
N GLU A 28 -4.51 4.80 6.03
CA GLU A 28 -4.78 4.27 7.37
C GLU A 28 -6.18 4.67 7.88
N GLN A 29 -6.64 5.88 7.59
CA GLN A 29 -7.99 6.32 7.94
C GLN A 29 -9.06 5.51 7.21
N GLU A 30 -8.88 5.22 5.93
CA GLU A 30 -9.83 4.39 5.16
C GLU A 30 -9.86 2.94 5.69
N LYS A 31 -8.71 2.39 6.06
CA LYS A 31 -8.65 1.06 6.69
C LYS A 31 -9.46 1.02 7.99
N VAL A 32 -9.28 2.02 8.87
CA VAL A 32 -10.05 2.13 10.12
C VAL A 32 -11.55 2.28 9.80
N ARG A 33 -11.92 3.12 8.83
CA ARG A 33 -13.31 3.30 8.41
C ARG A 33 -13.94 1.97 7.99
N GLN A 34 -13.23 1.14 7.22
CA GLN A 34 -13.72 -0.16 6.80
C GLN A 34 -13.79 -1.18 7.96
N GLU A 35 -12.97 -1.07 9.00
CA GLU A 35 -13.00 -1.98 10.15
C GLU A 35 -14.09 -1.62 11.18
N GLU A 36 -14.37 -0.32 11.36
CA GLU A 36 -15.31 0.18 12.37
C GLU A 36 -16.75 0.31 11.86
N HIS A 37 -16.97 0.25 10.55
CA HIS A 37 -18.30 0.36 9.95
C HIS A 37 -18.83 -0.99 9.45
N ILE A 38 -20.12 -1.25 9.71
CA ILE A 38 -20.82 -2.36 9.08
C ILE A 38 -21.14 -1.95 7.63
N GLU A 39 -20.45 -2.55 6.67
CA GLU A 39 -20.71 -2.32 5.26
C GLU A 39 -21.95 -3.09 4.80
N LEU A 40 -22.99 -2.35 4.40
CA LEU A 40 -24.29 -2.89 3.96
C LEU A 40 -24.51 -2.73 2.44
N ILE A 41 -23.48 -2.27 1.73
CA ILE A 41 -23.53 -2.07 0.29
C ILE A 41 -23.35 -3.42 -0.39
N ALA A 42 -24.37 -3.88 -1.11
CA ALA A 42 -24.43 -5.24 -1.66
C ALA A 42 -23.32 -5.56 -2.69
N SER A 43 -22.70 -4.54 -3.29
CA SER A 43 -21.61 -4.69 -4.25
C SER A 43 -20.21 -4.68 -3.61
N GLU A 44 -20.10 -4.38 -2.32
CA GLU A 44 -18.81 -4.25 -1.64
C GLU A 44 -18.39 -5.53 -0.93
N ASN A 45 -17.08 -5.76 -0.84
CA ASN A 45 -16.51 -6.95 -0.21
C ASN A 45 -15.05 -6.72 0.18
N TYR A 46 -14.57 -7.50 1.16
CA TYR A 46 -13.16 -7.54 1.53
C TYR A 46 -12.43 -8.56 0.68
N THR A 47 -11.48 -8.09 -0.12
CA THR A 47 -10.66 -9.00 -0.92
C THR A 47 -9.66 -9.75 -0.04
N SER A 48 -9.27 -10.96 -0.45
CA SER A 48 -8.32 -11.75 0.33
C SER A 48 -6.91 -11.14 0.28
N PRO A 49 -6.07 -11.33 1.32
CA PRO A 49 -4.69 -10.82 1.32
C PRO A 49 -3.90 -11.26 0.09
N ARG A 50 -4.12 -12.48 -0.40
CA ARG A 50 -3.48 -13.01 -1.62
C ARG A 50 -3.78 -12.20 -2.88
N VAL A 51 -4.97 -11.60 -2.97
CA VAL A 51 -5.33 -10.71 -4.08
C VAL A 51 -4.62 -9.37 -3.93
N MET A 52 -4.52 -8.84 -2.71
CA MET A 52 -3.76 -7.62 -2.42
C MET A 52 -2.26 -7.80 -2.77
N GLN A 53 -1.69 -8.97 -2.45
CA GLN A 53 -0.32 -9.31 -2.83
C GLN A 53 -0.11 -9.28 -4.34
N ALA A 54 -1.03 -9.86 -5.11
CA ALA A 54 -0.96 -9.86 -6.56
C ALA A 54 -1.06 -8.45 -7.17
N GLN A 55 -1.74 -7.52 -6.50
CA GLN A 55 -1.88 -6.12 -6.91
C GLN A 55 -0.69 -5.23 -6.50
N ALA A 56 0.31 -5.76 -5.78
CA ALA A 56 1.39 -5.00 -5.15
C ALA A 56 0.91 -4.01 -4.07
N LEU A 57 -0.16 -4.37 -3.34
CA LEU A 57 -0.63 -3.66 -2.15
C LEU A 57 -0.06 -4.24 -0.84
N SER A 58 0.87 -5.20 -0.92
CA SER A 58 1.53 -5.87 0.22
C SER A 58 3.04 -5.89 0.12
#